data_AF-A0A660NFT6-F1
#
_entry.id   AF-A0A660NFT6-F1
#
_cell.length_a   1.000
_cell.length_b   1.000
_cell.length_c   1.000
_cell.angle_alpha   90.00
_cell.angle_beta   90.00
_cell.angle_gamma   90.00
#
_symmetry.space_group_name_H-M   'P 1'
#
loop_
_entity.id
_entity.type
_entity.pdbx_description
1 polymer ?
#
loop_
_entity_poly.entity_id
_entity_poly.type
_entity_poly.pdbx_seq_one_letter_code
_entity_poly.pdbx_strand_id
1 'polypeptide(L)'
;VHERSILPEHRQAGQTVIAFPGNIQGRHIREQGARGALLVTAQADEITDIQLLEVDVLRWQQLDVELGQDDDMASALQAAGRALEHLLAETPAHLPLAVRVVFTGTTPAHETLLAQDEQLRQEIIAQAVAQDAERIWIEKVKVATRPPQAATSPSQGLPDALADLESLVLSAQDDPEFINDLISDWQAILEKLPDDVRRLSPELKELRQDPLSQLTARVQQALPLLVDRIERVQSASPR
;
A
#
# COMPACT_ATOMS: atom_id res chain seq x y z
N VAL A 1 -7.89 -20.34 -9.43
CA VAL A 1 -7.53 -20.44 -8.00
C VAL A 1 -6.07 -20.02 -7.88
N HIS A 2 -5.79 -18.90 -7.21
CA HIS A 2 -4.40 -18.41 -7.02
C HIS A 2 -3.71 -19.11 -5.84
N GLU A 3 -4.52 -19.67 -4.95
CA GLU A 3 -4.10 -20.42 -3.79
C GLU A 3 -3.97 -21.91 -4.12
N ARG A 4 -2.93 -22.53 -3.59
CA ARG A 4 -2.62 -23.94 -3.83
C ARG A 4 -3.54 -24.84 -2.99
N SER A 5 -3.95 -25.98 -3.54
CA SER A 5 -4.63 -27.03 -2.76
C SER A 5 -4.55 -28.40 -3.43
N ILE A 6 -4.47 -29.48 -2.65
CA ILE A 6 -4.51 -30.86 -3.13
C ILE A 6 -5.61 -31.58 -2.33
N LEU A 7 -6.54 -32.23 -3.03
CA LEU A 7 -7.70 -32.89 -2.44
C LEU A 7 -7.78 -34.35 -2.95
N PRO A 8 -7.98 -35.35 -2.06
CA PRO A 8 -7.93 -35.25 -0.61
C PRO A 8 -6.49 -35.00 -0.10
N GLU A 9 -6.36 -34.33 1.06
CA GLU A 9 -5.06 -34.01 1.67
C GLU A 9 -4.22 -35.26 2.00
N HIS A 10 -4.90 -36.35 2.40
CA HIS A 10 -4.30 -37.65 2.63
C HIS A 10 -4.69 -38.60 1.49
N ARG A 11 -3.71 -38.99 0.68
CA ARG A 11 -3.92 -39.86 -0.48
C ARG A 11 -3.90 -41.34 -0.08
N GLN A 12 -4.88 -42.11 -0.58
CA GLN A 12 -4.86 -43.57 -0.59
C GLN A 12 -4.80 -44.09 -2.03
N ALA A 13 -4.25 -45.29 -2.23
CA ALA A 13 -4.21 -45.93 -3.54
C ALA A 13 -5.63 -46.06 -4.14
N GLY A 14 -5.75 -45.79 -5.44
CA GLY A 14 -7.04 -45.80 -6.16
C GLY A 14 -7.95 -44.58 -5.96
N GLN A 15 -7.54 -43.53 -5.21
CA GLN A 15 -8.35 -42.31 -5.06
C GLN A 15 -8.08 -41.27 -6.15
N THR A 16 -9.16 -40.60 -6.61
CA THR A 16 -9.07 -39.45 -7.52
C THR A 16 -8.46 -38.25 -6.80
N VAL A 17 -7.42 -37.66 -7.39
CA VAL A 17 -6.76 -36.47 -6.88
C VAL A 17 -7.18 -35.24 -7.68
N ILE A 18 -7.58 -34.19 -6.98
CA ILE A 18 -7.81 -32.86 -7.55
C ILE A 18 -6.71 -31.96 -7.01
N ALA A 19 -5.85 -31.46 -7.89
CA ALA A 19 -4.72 -30.62 -7.50
C ALA A 19 -4.78 -29.26 -8.20
N PHE A 20 -4.73 -28.21 -7.39
CA PHE A 20 -4.65 -26.83 -7.81
C PHE A 20 -3.24 -26.32 -7.54
N PRO A 21 -2.40 -26.12 -8.58
CA PRO A 21 -1.01 -25.70 -8.40
C PRO A 21 -0.87 -24.24 -7.93
N GLY A 22 -1.94 -23.45 -8.01
CA GLY A 22 -1.88 -22.01 -7.82
C GLY A 22 -1.31 -21.30 -9.05
N ASN A 23 -0.70 -20.13 -8.83
CA ASN A 23 0.01 -19.37 -9.85
C ASN A 23 1.52 -19.68 -9.83
N ILE A 24 2.15 -19.61 -11.02
CA ILE A 24 3.60 -19.80 -11.18
C ILE A 24 4.42 -18.58 -10.74
N GLN A 25 3.80 -17.39 -10.72
CA GLN A 25 4.45 -16.13 -10.36
C GLN A 25 3.41 -15.19 -9.76
N GLY A 26 3.76 -14.59 -8.62
CA GLY A 26 2.96 -13.55 -7.99
C GLY A 26 3.04 -12.23 -8.77
N ARG A 27 1.92 -11.54 -8.94
CA ARG A 27 1.82 -10.23 -9.61
C ARG A 27 1.44 -9.09 -8.67
N HIS A 28 1.16 -9.38 -7.41
CA HIS A 28 0.71 -8.40 -6.44
C HIS A 28 1.09 -8.80 -5.02
N ILE A 29 1.22 -7.83 -4.11
CA ILE A 29 1.56 -8.00 -2.69
C ILE A 29 0.61 -8.92 -1.88
N ARG A 30 -0.55 -9.28 -2.42
CA ARG A 30 -1.47 -10.25 -1.79
C ARG A 30 -1.06 -11.70 -2.11
N GLU A 31 -0.11 -11.89 -3.00
CA GLU A 31 0.38 -13.17 -3.48
C GLU A 31 1.79 -13.42 -2.94
N GLN A 32 1.97 -13.27 -1.63
CA GLN A 32 3.27 -13.41 -0.95
C GLN A 32 3.79 -14.85 -0.96
N GLY A 33 5.09 -15.02 -0.72
CA GLY A 33 5.74 -16.32 -0.61
C GLY A 33 6.02 -17.02 -1.94
N ALA A 34 6.50 -18.26 -1.87
CA ALA A 34 6.91 -19.05 -3.02
C ALA A 34 5.74 -19.37 -3.96
N ARG A 35 6.00 -19.31 -5.28
CA ARG A 35 5.01 -19.56 -6.34
C ARG A 35 5.57 -20.59 -7.30
N GLY A 36 4.70 -21.40 -7.90
CA GLY A 36 5.17 -22.68 -8.39
C GLY A 36 4.20 -23.46 -9.24
N ALA A 37 4.66 -24.65 -9.58
CA ALA A 37 3.90 -25.69 -10.21
C ALA A 37 3.90 -26.95 -9.32
N LEU A 38 3.13 -27.96 -9.72
CA LEU A 38 3.19 -29.28 -9.13
C LEU A 38 3.94 -30.22 -10.07
N LEU A 39 4.95 -30.89 -9.54
CA LEU A 39 5.63 -32.00 -10.21
C LEU A 39 4.93 -33.30 -9.81
N VAL A 40 4.20 -33.90 -10.77
CA VAL A 40 3.43 -35.13 -10.55
C VAL A 40 4.22 -36.32 -11.12
N THR A 41 4.51 -37.30 -10.28
CA THR A 41 5.10 -38.58 -10.69
C THR A 41 4.01 -39.64 -10.75
N ALA A 42 3.90 -40.35 -11.87
CA ALA A 42 2.97 -41.45 -12.05
C ALA A 42 3.70 -42.72 -12.50
N GLN A 43 3.26 -43.88 -12.00
CA GLN A 43 3.73 -45.20 -12.42
C GLN A 43 2.53 -46.04 -12.82
N ALA A 44 2.57 -46.60 -14.03
CA ALA A 44 1.41 -47.22 -14.67
C ALA A 44 0.20 -46.27 -14.68
N ASP A 45 -0.87 -46.61 -13.95
CA ASP A 45 -2.13 -45.89 -13.84
C ASP A 45 -2.31 -45.14 -12.50
N GLU A 46 -1.28 -45.11 -11.65
CA GLU A 46 -1.34 -44.47 -10.33
C GLU A 46 -0.38 -43.28 -10.19
N ILE A 47 -0.86 -42.19 -9.57
CA ILE A 47 -0.02 -41.07 -9.13
C ILE A 47 0.72 -41.49 -7.86
N THR A 48 2.04 -41.61 -7.96
CA THR A 48 2.90 -42.04 -6.85
C THR A 48 3.41 -40.87 -6.01
N ASP A 49 3.60 -39.70 -6.63
CA ASP A 49 4.09 -38.52 -5.93
C ASP A 49 3.57 -37.20 -6.53
N ILE A 50 3.45 -36.19 -5.69
CA ILE A 50 3.11 -34.83 -6.07
C ILE A 50 3.98 -33.90 -5.23
N GLN A 51 4.93 -33.23 -5.86
CA GLN A 51 5.86 -32.32 -5.21
C GLN A 51 5.57 -30.88 -5.62
N LEU A 52 5.83 -29.93 -4.72
CA LEU A 52 5.84 -28.52 -5.07
C LEU A 52 7.15 -28.19 -5.78
N LEU A 53 7.04 -27.57 -6.95
CA LEU A 53 8.17 -27.02 -7.69
C LEU A 53 8.08 -25.49 -7.66
N GLU A 54 8.90 -24.86 -6.84
CA GLU A 54 9.04 -23.39 -6.83
C GLU A 54 9.71 -22.95 -8.13
N VAL A 55 9.03 -22.11 -8.90
CA VAL A 55 9.51 -21.59 -10.20
C VAL A 55 9.40 -20.08 -10.31
N ASP A 56 9.05 -19.41 -9.22
CA ASP A 56 9.01 -17.96 -9.18
C ASP A 56 10.39 -17.36 -9.45
N VAL A 57 10.40 -16.25 -10.17
CA VAL A 57 11.61 -15.47 -10.46
C VAL A 57 11.70 -14.21 -9.60
N LEU A 58 10.69 -13.96 -8.77
CA LEU A 58 10.60 -12.85 -7.83
C LEU A 58 9.57 -13.17 -6.75
N ARG A 59 9.85 -12.82 -5.49
CA ARG A 59 8.91 -12.97 -4.38
C ARG A 59 8.34 -11.65 -3.90
N TRP A 60 7.03 -11.63 -3.72
CA TRP A 60 6.36 -10.56 -3.00
C TRP A 60 6.49 -10.80 -1.50
N GLN A 61 6.90 -9.77 -0.77
CA GLN A 61 7.04 -9.83 0.68
C GLN A 61 6.48 -8.57 1.34
N GLN A 62 5.72 -8.76 2.41
CA GLN A 62 5.41 -7.68 3.34
C GLN A 62 6.39 -7.76 4.51
N LEU A 63 7.10 -6.66 4.76
CA LEU A 63 8.02 -6.50 5.86
C LEU A 63 7.37 -5.60 6.90
N ASP A 64 6.89 -6.20 7.99
CA ASP A 64 6.32 -5.46 9.11
C ASP A 64 7.44 -5.01 10.06
N VAL A 65 7.50 -3.70 10.34
CA VAL A 65 8.49 -3.07 11.23
C VAL A 65 7.72 -2.50 12.41
N GLU A 66 7.79 -3.18 13.55
CA GLU A 66 7.11 -2.77 14.77
C GLU A 66 7.91 -1.68 15.49
N LEU A 67 7.24 -0.58 15.85
CA LEU A 67 7.78 0.55 16.61
C LEU A 67 7.10 0.66 17.98
N GLY A 68 7.90 0.95 19.00
CA GLY A 68 7.50 1.13 20.39
C GLY A 68 7.44 2.58 20.86
N GLN A 69 7.27 2.75 22.17
CA GLN A 69 7.04 4.07 22.79
C GLN A 69 8.26 4.98 22.85
N ASP A 70 9.46 4.43 22.69
CA ASP A 70 10.72 5.20 22.72
C ASP A 70 11.32 5.36 21.31
N ASP A 71 10.63 4.89 20.27
CA ASP A 71 11.13 4.95 18.91
C ASP A 71 10.81 6.29 18.24
N ASP A 72 11.82 6.84 17.57
CA ASP A 72 11.74 8.02 16.73
C ASP A 72 11.96 7.65 15.23
N MET A 73 12.08 8.67 14.37
CA MET A 73 12.38 8.47 12.95
C MET A 73 13.70 7.70 12.74
N ALA A 74 14.73 7.97 13.54
CA ALA A 74 16.02 7.31 13.40
C ALA A 74 15.93 5.83 13.82
N SER A 75 15.24 5.53 14.91
CA SER A 75 14.94 4.15 15.33
C SER A 75 14.16 3.40 14.26
N ALA A 76 13.17 4.04 13.63
CA ALA A 76 12.39 3.45 12.56
C ALA A 76 13.26 3.07 11.34
N LEU A 77 14.13 3.97 10.90
CA LEU A 77 15.07 3.72 9.81
C LEU A 77 16.05 2.60 10.15
N GLN A 78 16.57 2.55 11.38
CA GLN A 78 17.47 1.48 11.82
C GLN A 78 16.76 0.12 11.92
N ALA A 79 15.52 0.11 12.41
CA ALA A 79 14.71 -1.11 12.51
C ALA A 79 14.39 -1.67 11.11
N ALA A 80 13.98 -0.81 10.18
CA ALA A 80 13.72 -1.22 8.81
C ALA A 80 14.99 -1.75 8.12
N GLY A 81 16.14 -1.08 8.27
CA GLY A 81 17.41 -1.54 7.72
C GLY A 81 17.79 -2.95 8.18
N ARG A 82 17.71 -3.23 9.49
CA ARG A 82 17.97 -4.56 10.05
C ARG A 82 16.97 -5.61 9.55
N ALA A 83 15.70 -5.23 9.43
CA ALA A 83 14.66 -6.12 8.95
C ALA A 83 14.84 -6.49 7.46
N LEU A 84 15.28 -5.54 6.63
CA LEU A 84 15.65 -5.79 5.22
C LEU A 84 16.86 -6.72 5.11
N GLU A 85 17.90 -6.50 5.94
CA GLU A 85 19.10 -7.34 5.96
C GLU A 85 18.76 -8.79 6.33
N HIS A 86 17.93 -8.96 7.37
CA HIS A 86 17.47 -10.27 7.78
C HIS A 86 16.65 -10.97 6.69
N LEU A 87 15.71 -10.25 6.06
CA LEU A 87 14.91 -10.77 4.96
C LEU A 87 15.77 -11.24 3.77
N LEU A 88 16.82 -10.49 3.43
CA LEU A 88 17.78 -10.87 2.38
C LEU A 88 18.61 -12.10 2.74
N ALA A 89 18.97 -12.27 4.03
CA ALA A 89 19.72 -13.41 4.52
C ALA A 89 18.90 -14.71 4.53
N GLU A 90 17.60 -14.63 4.81
CA GLU A 90 16.68 -15.77 4.81
C GLU A 90 16.21 -16.16 3.41
N THR A 91 16.29 -15.23 2.44
CA THR A 91 15.86 -15.48 1.07
C THR A 91 17.01 -16.06 0.24
N PRO A 92 16.77 -17.11 -0.59
CA PRO A 92 17.77 -17.62 -1.51
C PRO A 92 18.40 -16.53 -2.39
N ALA A 93 19.72 -16.58 -2.58
CA ALA A 93 20.47 -15.51 -3.24
C ALA A 93 20.03 -15.19 -4.68
N HIS A 94 19.46 -16.16 -5.39
CA HIS A 94 19.01 -16.00 -6.78
C HIS A 94 17.60 -15.39 -6.91
N LEU A 95 16.88 -15.19 -5.80
CA LEU A 95 15.51 -14.71 -5.83
C LEU A 95 15.43 -13.23 -5.42
N PRO A 96 15.11 -12.32 -6.34
CA PRO A 96 14.82 -10.94 -6.00
C PRO A 96 13.48 -10.82 -5.26
N LEU A 97 13.37 -9.76 -4.46
CA LEU A 97 12.23 -9.46 -3.61
C LEU A 97 11.58 -8.15 -4.02
N ALA A 98 10.25 -8.16 -4.20
CA ALA A 98 9.43 -6.96 -4.19
C ALA A 98 8.84 -6.78 -2.78
N VAL A 99 9.34 -5.79 -2.06
CA VAL A 99 9.05 -5.63 -0.62
C VAL A 99 8.13 -4.43 -0.39
N ARG A 100 7.09 -4.66 0.40
CA ARG A 100 6.31 -3.60 1.03
C ARG A 100 6.71 -3.48 2.49
N VAL A 101 7.26 -2.33 2.88
CA VAL A 101 7.60 -2.04 4.27
C VAL A 101 6.39 -1.40 4.94
N VAL A 102 5.98 -1.93 6.09
CA VAL A 102 4.85 -1.43 6.87
C VAL A 102 5.30 -1.17 8.29
N PHE A 103 5.36 0.11 8.67
CA PHE A 103 5.61 0.48 10.06
C PHE A 103 4.32 0.31 10.87
N THR A 104 4.39 -0.43 11.96
CA THR A 104 3.25 -0.75 12.84
C THR A 104 3.59 -0.44 14.30
N GLY A 105 2.60 -0.54 15.19
CA GLY A 105 2.79 -0.32 16.62
C GLY A 105 2.37 1.07 17.09
N THR A 106 2.61 1.34 18.38
CA THR A 106 2.21 2.58 19.05
C THR A 106 3.46 3.36 19.41
N THR A 107 3.67 4.51 18.76
CA THR A 107 4.92 5.27 18.85
C THR A 107 4.65 6.78 18.81
N PRO A 108 5.36 7.59 19.64
CA PRO A 108 5.28 9.04 19.57
C PRO A 108 5.74 9.59 18.20
N ALA A 109 6.50 8.81 17.42
CA ALA A 109 6.94 9.19 16.08
C ALA A 109 5.82 9.21 15.03
N HIS A 110 4.60 8.76 15.36
CA HIS A 110 3.50 8.63 14.40
C HIS A 110 3.30 9.85 13.49
N GLU A 111 3.15 11.04 14.09
CA GLU A 111 2.95 12.30 13.35
C GLU A 111 4.16 12.66 12.49
N THR A 112 5.38 12.44 13.00
CA THR A 112 6.61 12.74 12.26
C THR A 112 6.78 11.81 11.05
N LEU A 113 6.48 10.51 11.22
CA LEU A 113 6.54 9.52 10.14
C LEU A 113 5.52 9.81 9.04
N LEU A 114 4.32 10.29 9.40
CA LEU A 114 3.30 10.70 8.42
C LEU A 114 3.66 12.02 7.72
N ALA A 115 4.15 13.02 8.46
CA ALA A 115 4.52 14.31 7.89
C ALA A 115 5.75 14.23 6.96
N GLN A 116 6.61 13.24 7.17
CA GLN A 116 7.85 13.01 6.42
C GLN A 116 7.79 11.69 5.63
N ASP A 117 6.61 11.25 5.20
CA ASP A 117 6.40 9.96 4.55
C ASP A 117 7.23 9.78 3.27
N GLU A 118 7.39 10.83 2.47
CA GLU A 118 8.22 10.81 1.27
C GLU A 118 9.72 10.70 1.63
N GLN A 119 10.19 11.45 2.63
CA GLN A 119 11.58 11.33 3.09
C GLN A 119 11.85 9.92 3.63
N LEU A 120 10.95 9.41 4.48
CA LEU A 120 11.00 8.04 4.98
C LEU A 120 11.08 7.03 3.83
N ARG A 121 10.23 7.18 2.81
CA ARG A 121 10.25 6.31 1.63
C ARG A 121 11.61 6.35 0.92
N GLN A 122 12.17 7.53 0.68
CA GLN A 122 13.45 7.67 -0.01
C GLN A 122 14.61 7.06 0.78
N GLU A 123 14.63 7.26 2.10
CA GLU A 123 15.63 6.66 2.98
C GLU A 123 15.55 5.12 2.96
N ILE A 124 14.34 4.55 2.99
CA ILE A 124 14.15 3.09 2.89
C ILE A 124 14.60 2.54 1.52
N ILE A 125 14.31 3.25 0.43
CA ILE A 125 14.82 2.89 -0.91
C ILE A 125 16.34 2.94 -0.93
N ALA A 126 16.95 3.99 -0.38
CA ALA A 126 18.40 4.15 -0.33
C ALA A 126 19.07 3.03 0.48
N GLN A 127 18.50 2.65 1.63
CA GLN A 127 18.96 1.52 2.42
C GLN A 127 18.87 0.20 1.65
N ALA A 128 17.75 -0.07 0.97
CA ALA A 128 17.56 -1.28 0.19
C ALA A 128 18.60 -1.38 -0.95
N VAL A 129 18.82 -0.29 -1.69
CA VAL A 129 19.84 -0.21 -2.75
C VAL A 129 21.26 -0.40 -2.19
N ALA A 130 21.55 0.18 -1.03
CA ALA A 130 22.85 0.04 -0.37
C ALA A 130 23.12 -1.39 0.12
N GLN A 131 22.07 -2.14 0.46
CA GLN A 131 22.18 -3.55 0.83
C GLN A 131 22.38 -4.44 -0.40
N ASP A 132 21.45 -4.40 -1.35
CA ASP A 132 21.54 -5.17 -2.59
C ASP A 132 20.55 -4.68 -3.67
N ALA A 133 21.02 -3.78 -4.54
CA ALA A 133 20.19 -3.16 -5.58
C ALA A 133 19.56 -4.14 -6.58
N GLU A 134 20.12 -5.33 -6.75
CA GLU A 134 19.61 -6.34 -7.70
C GLU A 134 18.63 -7.31 -7.03
N ARG A 135 18.77 -7.53 -5.72
CA ARG A 135 17.94 -8.48 -4.97
C ARG A 135 16.76 -7.86 -4.24
N ILE A 136 16.74 -6.55 -3.97
CA ILE A 136 15.62 -5.94 -3.26
C ILE A 136 15.06 -4.70 -3.96
N TRP A 137 13.76 -4.72 -4.18
CA TRP A 137 13.01 -3.61 -4.71
C TRP A 137 11.89 -3.20 -3.76
N ILE A 138 11.89 -1.94 -3.34
CA ILE A 138 10.85 -1.40 -2.46
C ILE A 138 9.65 -1.00 -3.33
N GLU A 139 8.57 -1.79 -3.26
CA GLU A 139 7.31 -1.47 -3.92
C GLU A 139 6.64 -0.27 -3.22
N LYS A 140 6.48 -0.37 -1.89
CA LYS A 140 5.79 0.65 -1.10
C LYS A 140 6.29 0.69 0.34
N VAL A 141 6.29 1.89 0.90
CA VAL A 141 6.43 2.13 2.34
C VAL A 141 5.08 2.61 2.85
N LYS A 142 4.64 2.07 3.98
CA LYS A 142 3.38 2.43 4.64
C LYS A 142 3.62 2.73 6.11
N VAL A 143 3.01 3.81 6.59
CA VAL A 143 2.92 4.10 8.02
C VAL A 143 1.54 3.65 8.49
N ALA A 144 1.50 2.61 9.31
CA ALA A 144 0.31 2.06 9.97
C ALA A 144 0.47 2.06 11.51
N THR A 145 1.31 2.96 12.01
CA THR A 145 1.52 3.20 13.44
C THR A 145 0.34 3.97 14.03
N ARG A 146 0.30 4.09 15.36
CA ARG A 146 -0.67 4.92 16.09
C ARG A 146 0.07 5.81 17.09
N PRO A 147 -0.43 7.02 17.38
CA PRO A 147 0.14 7.83 18.46
C PRO A 147 -0.17 7.17 19.82
N PRO A 148 0.69 7.31 20.84
CA PRO A 148 0.35 6.92 22.20
C PRO A 148 -0.85 7.75 22.63
N GLN A 149 -1.86 7.11 23.22
CA GLN A 149 -3.07 7.80 23.64
C GLN A 149 -2.68 8.87 24.68
N ALA A 150 -2.69 10.14 24.27
CA ALA A 150 -2.72 11.23 25.23
C ALA A 150 -4.00 11.05 26.06
N ALA A 151 -3.93 11.32 27.37
CA ALA A 151 -5.11 11.45 28.20
C ALA A 151 -5.90 12.71 27.77
N THR A 152 -6.52 12.65 26.60
CA THR A 152 -7.45 13.64 26.08
C THR A 152 -8.84 13.02 26.15
N SER A 153 -9.71 13.73 26.85
CA SER A 153 -11.13 13.49 27.08
C SER A 153 -11.85 12.83 25.90
N PRO A 154 -12.91 12.03 26.17
CA PRO A 154 -13.70 11.43 25.10
C PRO A 154 -14.29 12.54 24.22
N SER A 155 -14.22 12.34 22.90
CA SER A 155 -14.80 13.15 21.82
C SER A 155 -14.33 14.62 21.68
N GLN A 156 -13.17 14.81 21.06
CA GLN A 156 -12.94 15.87 20.06
C GLN A 156 -12.60 15.19 18.73
N GLY A 157 -13.47 14.25 18.34
CA GLY A 157 -13.27 13.43 17.15
C GLY A 157 -13.40 14.28 15.89
N LEU A 158 -12.85 13.74 14.80
CA LEU A 158 -13.02 14.09 13.39
C LEU A 158 -14.13 15.11 13.01
N PRO A 159 -15.38 15.10 13.53
CA PRO A 159 -16.32 16.22 13.39
C PRO A 159 -15.74 17.62 13.63
N ASP A 160 -14.87 17.83 14.62
CA ASP A 160 -14.23 19.16 14.83
C ASP A 160 -13.19 19.44 13.74
N ALA A 161 -12.37 18.44 13.36
CA ALA A 161 -11.38 18.60 12.28
C ALA A 161 -12.02 18.73 10.89
N LEU A 162 -13.19 18.11 10.68
CA LEU A 162 -14.01 18.24 9.47
C LEU A 162 -14.78 19.55 9.47
N ALA A 163 -15.26 20.03 10.62
CA ALA A 163 -15.84 21.36 10.76
C ALA A 163 -14.77 22.45 10.53
N ASP A 164 -13.55 22.23 10.99
CA ASP A 164 -12.40 23.10 10.74
C ASP A 164 -12.00 23.06 9.26
N LEU A 165 -12.01 21.89 8.62
CA LEU A 165 -11.77 21.75 7.17
C LEU A 165 -12.90 22.41 6.36
N GLU A 166 -14.17 22.21 6.74
CA GLU A 166 -15.33 22.88 6.15
C GLU A 166 -15.22 24.40 6.31
N SER A 167 -14.83 24.87 7.50
CA SER A 167 -14.61 26.29 7.80
C SER A 167 -13.43 26.88 7.00
N LEU A 168 -12.33 26.14 6.86
CA LEU A 168 -11.19 26.52 6.01
C LEU A 168 -11.57 26.57 4.53
N VAL A 169 -12.36 25.61 4.04
CA VAL A 169 -12.85 25.58 2.65
C VAL A 169 -13.90 26.66 2.39
N LEU A 170 -14.72 27.01 3.40
CA LEU A 170 -15.69 28.10 3.32
C LEU A 170 -15.01 29.47 3.40
N SER A 171 -14.01 29.65 4.27
CA SER A 171 -13.23 30.90 4.36
C SER A 171 -12.30 31.11 3.17
N ALA A 172 -11.82 30.02 2.54
CA ALA A 172 -11.06 30.10 1.29
C ALA A 172 -11.89 30.58 0.09
N GLN A 173 -13.23 30.54 0.13
CA GLN A 173 -14.08 31.10 -0.94
C GLN A 173 -13.99 32.63 -1.01
N ASP A 174 -13.62 33.27 0.10
CA ASP A 174 -13.47 34.73 0.22
C ASP A 174 -12.00 35.19 0.13
N ASP A 175 -11.06 34.30 -0.20
CA ASP A 175 -9.63 34.61 -0.45
C ASP A 175 -9.28 34.40 -1.93
N PRO A 176 -9.38 35.46 -2.75
CA PRO A 176 -9.12 35.39 -4.18
C PRO A 176 -7.66 35.03 -4.51
N GLU A 177 -6.69 35.33 -3.65
CA GLU A 177 -5.28 35.05 -3.92
C GLU A 177 -4.99 33.56 -3.77
N PHE A 178 -5.44 32.94 -2.67
CA PHE A 178 -5.31 31.50 -2.46
C PHE A 178 -5.99 30.67 -3.55
N ILE A 179 -7.20 31.09 -3.97
CA ILE A 179 -7.93 30.41 -5.05
C ILE A 179 -7.19 30.52 -6.38
N ASN A 180 -6.60 31.68 -6.68
CA ASN A 180 -5.81 31.87 -7.89
C ASN A 180 -4.54 31.01 -7.90
N ASP A 181 -3.85 30.89 -6.75
CA ASP A 181 -2.66 30.04 -6.62
C ASP A 181 -3.01 28.56 -6.80
N LEU A 182 -4.09 28.09 -6.16
CA LEU A 182 -4.57 26.72 -6.31
C LEU A 182 -4.97 26.40 -7.76
N ILE A 183 -5.58 27.35 -8.46
CA ILE A 183 -5.93 27.21 -9.88
C ILE A 183 -4.69 27.17 -10.75
N SER A 184 -3.70 28.02 -10.46
CA SER A 184 -2.42 28.02 -11.17
C SER A 184 -1.71 26.67 -11.05
N ASP A 185 -1.64 26.13 -9.83
CA ASP A 185 -1.05 24.81 -9.58
C ASP A 185 -1.82 23.68 -10.27
N TRP A 186 -3.16 23.75 -10.23
CA TRP A 186 -4.01 22.77 -10.91
C TRP A 186 -3.86 22.82 -12.44
N GLN A 187 -3.79 24.02 -13.02
CA GLN A 187 -3.55 24.22 -14.45
C GLN A 187 -2.17 23.67 -14.85
N ALA A 188 -1.14 23.90 -14.05
CA ALA A 188 0.20 23.36 -14.29
C ALA A 188 0.20 21.82 -14.30
N ILE A 189 -0.61 21.17 -13.47
CA ILE A 189 -0.79 19.71 -13.48
C ILE A 189 -1.52 19.26 -14.75
N LEU A 190 -2.63 19.91 -15.12
CA LEU A 190 -3.39 19.59 -16.32
C LEU A 190 -2.57 19.77 -17.61
N GLU A 191 -1.65 20.73 -17.64
CA GLU A 191 -0.71 20.97 -18.74
C GLU A 191 0.38 19.90 -18.87
N LYS A 192 0.70 19.19 -17.79
CA LYS A 192 1.66 18.08 -17.78
C LYS A 192 1.04 16.72 -18.06
N LEU A 193 -0.30 16.62 -18.14
CA LEU A 193 -0.97 15.35 -18.44
C LEU A 193 -0.70 14.88 -19.89
N PRO A 194 -0.37 13.59 -20.11
CA PRO A 194 -0.23 13.01 -21.44
C PRO A 194 -1.50 13.12 -22.29
N ASP A 195 -1.36 13.29 -23.61
CA ASP A 195 -2.49 13.51 -24.52
C ASP A 195 -3.47 12.33 -24.62
N ASP A 196 -3.04 11.14 -24.22
CA ASP A 196 -3.91 9.95 -24.21
C ASP A 196 -4.88 9.98 -23.02
N VAL A 197 -4.46 10.51 -21.87
CA VAL A 197 -5.34 10.73 -20.70
C VAL A 197 -6.34 11.85 -20.99
N ARG A 198 -5.90 12.90 -21.72
CA ARG A 198 -6.75 14.03 -22.13
C ARG A 198 -7.86 13.63 -23.10
N ARG A 199 -7.64 12.61 -23.93
CA ARG A 199 -8.62 12.13 -24.91
C ARG A 199 -9.70 11.23 -24.30
N LEU A 200 -9.43 10.62 -23.14
CA LEU A 200 -10.32 9.65 -22.51
C LEU A 200 -11.33 10.26 -21.53
N SER A 201 -11.19 11.53 -21.14
CA SER A 201 -12.11 12.21 -20.23
C SER A 201 -12.46 13.62 -20.73
N PRO A 202 -13.70 13.82 -21.25
CA PRO A 202 -14.22 15.12 -21.61
C PRO A 202 -14.26 16.09 -20.42
N GLU A 203 -14.45 15.57 -19.20
CA GLU A 203 -14.55 16.38 -17.99
C GLU A 203 -13.24 17.14 -17.69
N LEU A 204 -12.08 16.52 -17.96
CA LEU A 204 -10.77 17.17 -17.78
C LEU A 204 -10.54 18.33 -18.76
N LYS A 205 -11.23 18.32 -19.91
CA LYS A 205 -11.17 19.40 -20.90
C LYS A 205 -12.02 20.60 -20.45
N GLU A 206 -13.18 20.36 -19.85
CA GLU A 206 -14.06 21.39 -19.29
C GLU A 206 -13.42 22.06 -18.07
N LEU A 207 -12.77 21.29 -17.19
CA LEU A 207 -12.03 21.78 -16.02
C LEU A 207 -10.86 22.72 -16.38
N ARG A 208 -10.29 22.60 -17.59
CA ARG A 208 -9.27 23.52 -18.09
C ARG A 208 -9.86 24.85 -18.58
N GLN A 209 -11.09 24.83 -19.10
CA GLN A 209 -11.72 25.99 -19.73
C GLN A 209 -12.37 26.92 -18.71
N ASP A 210 -12.91 26.38 -17.62
CA ASP A 210 -13.49 27.18 -16.54
C ASP A 210 -13.22 26.56 -15.16
N PRO A 211 -12.02 26.82 -14.59
CA PRO A 211 -11.63 26.26 -13.29
C PRO A 211 -12.44 26.85 -12.13
N LEU A 212 -12.70 28.17 -12.13
CA LEU A 212 -13.28 28.87 -10.98
C LEU A 212 -14.71 28.44 -10.65
N SER A 213 -15.57 28.33 -11.67
CA SER A 213 -16.98 28.00 -11.45
C SER A 213 -17.19 26.52 -11.12
N GLN A 214 -16.32 25.65 -11.63
CA GLN A 214 -16.43 24.21 -11.45
C GLN A 214 -15.66 23.67 -10.25
N LEU A 215 -14.52 24.26 -9.85
CA LEU A 215 -13.70 23.73 -8.77
C LEU A 215 -14.38 23.94 -7.41
N THR A 216 -14.90 25.14 -7.15
CA THR A 216 -15.66 25.42 -5.91
C THR A 216 -16.91 24.56 -5.82
N ALA A 217 -17.69 24.46 -6.91
CA ALA A 217 -18.89 23.62 -6.95
C ALA A 217 -18.58 22.13 -6.79
N ARG A 218 -17.49 21.62 -7.40
CA ARG A 218 -17.08 20.22 -7.29
C ARG A 218 -16.45 19.90 -5.94
N VAL A 219 -15.69 20.82 -5.34
CA VAL A 219 -15.18 20.69 -3.97
C VAL A 219 -16.37 20.62 -3.00
N GLN A 220 -17.36 21.51 -3.14
CA GLN A 220 -18.59 21.49 -2.35
C GLN A 220 -19.42 20.20 -2.55
N GLN A 221 -19.46 19.65 -3.77
CA GLN A 221 -20.15 18.38 -4.04
C GLN A 221 -19.37 17.14 -3.57
N ALA A 222 -18.04 17.19 -3.58
CA ALA A 222 -17.19 16.06 -3.21
C ALA A 222 -17.00 15.94 -1.70
N LEU A 223 -17.02 17.05 -0.97
CA LEU A 223 -16.84 17.07 0.48
C LEU A 223 -17.82 16.15 1.24
N PRO A 224 -19.16 16.21 1.03
CA PRO A 224 -20.07 15.30 1.72
C PRO A 224 -19.87 13.83 1.32
N LEU A 225 -19.42 13.54 0.10
CA LEU A 225 -19.12 12.18 -0.35
C LEU A 225 -17.85 11.62 0.28
N LEU A 226 -16.84 12.46 0.51
CA LEU A 226 -15.61 12.09 1.21
C LEU A 226 -15.86 11.87 2.69
N VAL A 227 -16.66 12.73 3.33
CA VAL A 227 -17.09 12.58 4.73
C VAL A 227 -17.82 11.25 4.93
N ASP A 228 -18.85 10.98 4.13
CA ASP A 228 -19.62 9.73 4.18
C ASP A 228 -18.73 8.49 3.89
N ARG A 229 -17.74 8.61 2.99
CA ARG A 229 -16.77 7.52 2.74
C ARG A 229 -15.88 7.26 3.94
N ILE A 230 -15.40 8.30 4.62
CA ILE A 230 -14.53 8.19 5.80
C ILE A 230 -15.30 7.60 6.98
N GLU A 231 -16.54 8.03 7.21
CA GLU A 231 -17.43 7.47 8.24
C GLU A 231 -17.74 5.98 7.98
N ARG A 232 -17.94 5.59 6.71
CA ARG A 232 -18.15 4.19 6.32
C ARG A 232 -16.90 3.32 6.49
N VAL A 233 -15.71 3.86 6.29
CA VAL A 233 -14.45 3.14 6.53
C VAL A 233 -14.20 2.90 8.03
N GLN A 234 -14.61 3.84 8.89
CA GLN A 234 -14.48 3.68 10.34
C GLN A 234 -15.51 2.70 10.94
N SER A 235 -16.76 2.74 10.46
CA SER A 235 -17.80 1.78 10.91
C SER A 235 -17.55 0.34 10.44
N ALA A 236 -16.72 0.14 9.43
CA ALA A 236 -16.29 -1.18 8.94
C ALA A 236 -15.05 -1.75 9.65
N SER A 237 -14.41 -1.01 10.56
CA SER A 237 -13.34 -1.55 11.41
C SER A 237 -13.94 -2.30 12.60
N PRO A 238 -13.67 -3.62 12.77
CA PRO A 238 -14.13 -4.35 13.95
C PRO A 238 -13.35 -3.88 15.18
N ARG A 239 -14.07 -3.68 16.29
CA ARG A 239 -13.53 -3.40 17.63
C ARG A 239 -12.63 -4.51 18.13
#